data_AF-A0A7W9TGE4-F1
#
_entry.id   AF-A0A7W9TGE4-F1
#
_cell.length_a   1.000
_cell.length_b   1.000
_cell.length_c   1.000
_cell.angle_alpha   90.00
_cell.angle_beta   90.00
_cell.angle_gamma   90.00
#
_symmetry.space_group_name_H-M   'P 1'
#
loop_
_entity.id
_entity.type
_entity.pdbx_description
1 polymer ?
#
loop_
_entity_poly.entity_id
_entity_poly.type
_entity_poly.pdbx_seq_one_letter_code
_entity_poly.pdbx_strand_id
1 'polypeptide(L)' 'MDRIRDEAGVRPVLARPPDGIEAVRRSGTEADHLFLIDHSGAGAEIPAHGVELLTGQSVHGSVSVPAGGVAVVREAR' A
#
# COMPACT_ATOMS: atom_id res chain seq x y z
N MET A 1 -14.76 -14.46 8.75
CA MET A 1 -15.15 -13.26 7.98
C MET A 1 -15.02 -13.45 6.48
N ASP A 2 -14.38 -14.53 6.01
CA ASP A 2 -14.06 -14.71 4.58
C ASP A 2 -15.31 -14.88 3.72
N ARG A 3 -16.29 -15.68 4.18
CA ARG A 3 -17.58 -15.85 3.48
C ARG A 3 -18.25 -14.53 3.10
N ILE A 4 -18.38 -13.59 4.03
CA ILE A 4 -19.05 -12.29 3.78
C ILE A 4 -18.25 -11.44 2.77
N ARG A 5 -16.92 -11.46 2.84
CA ARG A 5 -16.05 -10.73 1.91
C ARG A 5 -16.15 -11.30 0.50
N ASP A 6 -16.14 -12.62 0.39
CA ASP A 6 -16.19 -13.33 -0.87
C ASP A 6 -17.55 -13.14 -1.55
N GLU A 7 -18.65 -13.33 -0.82
CA GLU A 7 -20.01 -13.11 -1.33
C GLU A 7 -20.24 -11.65 -1.76
N ALA A 8 -19.63 -10.69 -1.07
CA ALA A 8 -19.71 -9.26 -1.40
C ALA A 8 -18.69 -8.79 -2.47
N GLY A 9 -17.78 -9.66 -2.92
CA GLY A 9 -16.72 -9.30 -3.88
C GLY A 9 -15.68 -8.31 -3.33
N VAL A 10 -15.58 -8.16 -2.00
CA VAL A 10 -14.62 -7.26 -1.36
C VAL A 10 -13.25 -7.91 -1.35
N ARG A 11 -12.22 -7.14 -1.72
CA ARG A 11 -10.81 -7.57 -1.73
C ARG A 11 -9.97 -6.63 -0.86
N PRO A 12 -8.96 -7.14 -0.13
CA PRO A 12 -8.04 -6.29 0.60
C PRO A 12 -7.14 -5.51 -0.38
N VAL A 13 -6.61 -4.37 0.07
CA VAL A 13 -5.67 -3.55 -0.73
C VAL A 13 -4.36 -4.30 -0.99
N LEU A 14 -3.87 -5.02 0.02
CA LEU A 14 -2.75 -5.94 -0.08
C LEU A 14 -3.26 -7.37 0.12
N ALA A 15 -2.87 -8.28 -0.75
CA ALA A 15 -3.27 -9.69 -0.64
C ALA A 15 -2.73 -10.35 0.65
N ARG A 16 -1.54 -9.94 1.09
CA ARG A 16 -0.86 -10.42 2.31
C ARG A 16 -0.15 -9.24 2.98
N PRO A 17 -0.86 -8.42 3.76
CA PRO A 17 -0.22 -7.31 4.48
C PRO A 17 0.71 -7.86 5.57
N PRO A 18 1.94 -7.33 5.71
CA PRO A 18 2.75 -7.56 6.90
C PRO A 18 2.05 -7.05 8.16
N ASP A 19 2.33 -7.65 9.31
CA ASP A 19 1.73 -7.27 10.58
C ASP A 19 1.99 -5.80 10.90
N GLY A 20 0.94 -5.08 11.31
CA GLY A 20 1.01 -3.67 11.66
C GLY A 20 1.10 -2.70 10.48
N ILE A 21 1.16 -3.18 9.23
CA ILE A 21 1.05 -2.32 8.05
C ILE A 21 -0.41 -2.09 7.69
N GLU A 22 -0.85 -0.84 7.81
CA GLU A 22 -2.10 -0.38 7.24
C GLU A 22 -1.89 0.01 5.77
N ALA A 23 -2.79 -0.45 4.89
CA ALA A 23 -2.78 -0.12 3.48
C ALA A 23 -4.12 0.46 3.04
N VAL A 24 -4.09 1.67 2.49
CA VAL A 24 -5.28 2.38 1.97
C VAL A 24 -5.03 2.80 0.54
N ARG A 25 -5.97 2.49 -0.37
CA ARG A 25 -5.93 2.97 -1.75
C ARG A 25 -7.00 4.04 -1.98
N ARG A 26 -6.58 5.19 -2.48
CA ARG A 26 -7.45 6.29 -2.93
C ARG A 26 -7.37 6.39 -4.44
N SER A 27 -8.48 6.14 -5.12
CA SER A 27 -8.55 6.23 -6.57
C SER A 27 -8.88 7.64 -7.05
N GLY A 28 -8.10 8.13 -8.01
CA GLY A 28 -8.34 9.36 -8.76
C GLY A 28 -8.59 9.08 -10.24
N THR A 29 -8.86 10.14 -11.00
CA THR A 29 -9.10 10.04 -12.46
C THR A 29 -7.85 9.65 -13.24
N GLU A 30 -6.68 10.15 -12.84
CA GLU A 30 -5.40 9.94 -13.55
C GLU A 30 -4.51 8.89 -12.89
N ALA A 31 -4.64 8.72 -11.57
CA ALA A 31 -3.78 7.83 -10.80
C ALA A 31 -4.48 7.35 -9.52
N ASP A 32 -4.06 6.20 -9.05
CA ASP A 32 -4.37 5.69 -7.72
C ASP A 32 -3.23 6.02 -6.75
N HIS A 33 -3.56 6.19 -5.48
CA HIS A 33 -2.59 6.53 -4.43
C HIS A 33 -2.67 5.46 -3.34
N LEU A 34 -1.57 4.73 -3.16
CA LEU A 34 -1.39 3.72 -2.12
C LEU A 34 -0.67 4.33 -0.92
N PHE A 35 -1.36 4.40 0.21
CA PHE A 35 -0.81 4.82 1.49
C PHE A 35 -0.45 3.58 2.30
N LEU A 36 0.77 3.56 2.82
CA LEU A 36 1.30 2.49 3.66
C LEU A 36 1.79 3.10 4.96
N ILE A 37 1.25 2.65 6.10
CA ILE A 37 1.57 3.19 7.42
C ILE A 37 2.00 2.04 8.31
N ASP A 38 3.20 2.11 8.87
CA ASP A 38 3.69 1.13 9.84
C ASP A 38 3.33 1.54 11.27
N HIS A 39 2.37 0.81 11.86
CA HIS A 39 1.98 0.95 13.26
C HIS A 39 2.78 0.04 14.21
N SER A 40 3.58 -0.89 13.68
CA SER A 40 4.35 -1.85 14.48
C SER A 40 5.73 -1.33 14.88
N GLY A 41 6.32 -0.44 14.08
CA GLY A 41 7.70 0.00 14.25
C GLY A 41 8.73 -0.97 13.67
N ALA A 42 8.33 -2.00 12.93
CA ALA A 42 9.24 -2.99 12.35
C ALA A 42 9.72 -2.62 10.93
N GLY A 43 8.98 -1.75 10.24
CA GLY A 43 9.16 -1.48 8.81
C GLY A 43 8.72 -2.66 7.94
N ALA A 44 8.63 -2.44 6.64
CA ALA A 44 8.25 -3.48 5.67
C ALA A 44 8.67 -3.16 4.24
N GLU A 45 8.82 -4.19 3.42
CA GLU A 45 8.86 -4.07 1.96
C GLU A 45 7.50 -4.46 1.38
N ILE A 46 6.86 -3.55 0.65
CA ILE A 46 5.50 -3.73 0.12
C ILE A 46 5.52 -3.71 -1.41
N PRO A 47 4.90 -4.69 -2.09
CA PRO A 47 4.78 -4.68 -3.54
C PRO A 47 4.04 -3.43 -4.04
N ALA A 48 4.68 -2.68 -4.94
CA ALA A 48 4.11 -1.48 -5.53
C ALA A 48 4.86 -1.10 -6.82
N HIS A 49 4.23 -0.29 -7.67
CA HIS A 49 4.84 0.27 -8.88
C HIS A 49 4.40 1.71 -9.08
N GLY A 50 5.32 2.62 -9.37
CA GLY A 50 4.99 4.03 -9.61
C GLY A 50 6.03 4.98 -9.05
N VAL A 51 5.59 6.04 -8.37
CA VAL A 51 6.47 7.02 -7.75
C VAL A 51 6.14 7.13 -6.27
N GLU A 52 7.14 6.94 -5.41
CA GLU A 52 7.02 7.23 -3.99
C GLU A 52 7.10 8.76 -3.81
N LEU A 53 6.06 9.35 -3.23
CA LEU A 53 5.83 10.80 -3.27
C LEU A 53 6.60 11.58 -2.20
N LEU A 54 7.02 10.95 -1.11
CA LEU A 54 7.77 11.62 -0.04
C LEU A 54 9.25 11.79 -0.41
N THR A 55 9.78 10.91 -1.27
CA THR A 55 11.17 10.85 -1.70
C THR A 55 11.36 11.19 -3.17
N GLY A 56 10.28 11.12 -3.97
CA GLY A 56 10.31 11.32 -5.42
C GLY A 56 10.92 10.15 -6.21
N GLN A 57 11.25 9.03 -5.55
CA GLN A 57 11.91 7.89 -6.21
C GLN A 57 10.92 7.06 -7.03
N SER A 58 11.40 6.52 -8.14
CA SER A 58 10.63 5.53 -8.92
C SER A 58 10.63 4.18 -8.21
N VAL A 59 9.47 3.55 -8.14
CA VAL A 59 9.22 2.27 -7.48
C VAL A 59 8.99 1.21 -8.55
N HIS A 60 9.84 0.19 -8.55
CA HIS A 60 9.80 -0.91 -9.51
C HIS A 60 9.76 -2.25 -8.78
N GLY A 61 8.59 -2.65 -8.29
CA GLY A 61 8.34 -3.97 -7.71
C GLY A 61 8.10 -3.93 -6.21
N SER A 62 8.83 -3.10 -5.45
CA SER A 62 8.56 -2.87 -4.03
C SER A 62 8.91 -1.45 -3.60
N VAL A 63 8.19 -0.96 -2.58
CA VAL A 63 8.49 0.25 -1.84
C VAL A 63 8.82 -0.11 -0.39
N SER A 64 9.83 0.56 0.16
CA SER A 64 10.19 0.43 1.58
C SER A 64 9.30 1.33 2.43
N VAL A 65 8.68 0.77 3.46
CA VAL A 65 8.03 1.50 4.54
C VAL A 65 9.02 1.53 5.71
N PRO A 66 9.54 2.70 6.10
CA PRO A 66 10.43 2.80 7.25
C PRO A 66 9.76 2.32 8.54
N ALA A 67 10.55 1.85 9.51
CA ALA A 67 10.08 1.50 10.85
C ALA A 67 9.31 2.68 11.50
N GLY A 68 8.04 2.45 11.82
CA GLY A 68 7.12 3.46 12.39
C GLY A 68 6.78 4.59 11.42
N GLY A 69 7.11 4.41 10.14
CA GLY A 69 7.05 5.42 9.10
C GLY A 69 5.89 5.23 8.13
N VAL A 70 5.94 6.00 7.05
CA VAL A 70 4.92 6.04 6.00
C VAL A 70 5.60 6.05 4.64
N ALA A 71 4.97 5.38 3.67
CA ALA A 71 5.26 5.55 2.25
C ALA A 71 3.98 5.84 1.48
N VAL A 72 4.05 6.69 0.44
CA VAL A 72 2.91 6.99 -0.43
C VAL A 72 3.29 6.79 -1.88
N VAL A 73 2.71 5.79 -2.54
CA VAL A 73 2.99 5.49 -3.94
C VAL A 73 1.85 6.00 -4.83
N ARG A 74 2.17 6.83 -5.81
CA ARG A 74 1.27 7.15 -6.92
C ARG A 74 1.46 6.12 -8.02
N GLU A 75 0.39 5.39 -8.31
CA GLU A 75 0.31 4.35 -9.32
C GLU A 75 -0.48 4.90 -10.51
N ALA A 76 0.17 5.04 -11.67
CA ALA A 76 -0.53 5.46 -12.89
C ALA A 76 -1.54 4.38 -13.30
N ARG A 77 -2.70 4.80 -13.79
CA ARG A 77 -3.76 3.90 -14.24
C ARG A 77 -3.47 3.30 -15.62
#